data_AF-A0A382D039-F1
#
_entry.id   AF-A0A382D039-F1
#
_cell.length_a   1.000
_cell.length_b   1.000
_cell.length_c   1.000
_cell.angle_alpha   90.00
_cell.angle_beta   90.00
_cell.angle_gamma   90.00
#
_symmetry.space_group_name_H-M   'P 1'
#
loop_
_entity.id
_entity.type
_entity.pdbx_description
1 polymer ?
#
loop_
_entity_poly.entity_id
_entity_poly.type
_entity_poly.pdbx_seq_one_letter_code
_entity_poly.pdbx_strand_id
1 'polypeptide(L)'
;FMKDKESLVMGESYGIKKMLEANESYISSTSFNSFKFTWYDTGNERALEDAKEKLKSEYQPNILEKEDEAIWFANNKTIKFSVDKKFIKDRVKRSKSLEPYVPTVTNYTDNFYSYDFIEGKVLSDKVTGKKFEYLLSWLNDFWYSFELNEAELNKFDGKCREFYINKTMERIYLYYKKYYNNDSDNEVVNDNKLPMLTTLIENMDWSWVTKGEPVRFHGDLHFENILIKKESKTLPFALLDWRQSFSGEYKYGDLYYDLAKLLHGLIISHDFINQNFYTFSRNMNSVYFDFHRKNTNIECERILESYVKEKGLDWKKVKVMTALIFLNIAGLHHYPYCHLLYYLGKSMLHEELQ
;
A
#
# COMPACT_ATOMS: atom_id res chain seq x y z
N PHE A 1 -33.52 15.79 49.33
CA PHE A 1 -32.33 15.14 48.73
C PHE A 1 -31.24 15.01 49.77
N MET A 2 -31.35 14.05 50.70
CA MET A 2 -30.18 13.64 51.46
C MET A 2 -29.31 12.82 50.50
N LYS A 3 -28.11 13.31 50.18
CA LYS A 3 -27.11 12.50 49.47
C LYS A 3 -26.76 11.35 50.40
N ASP A 4 -27.25 10.16 50.07
CA ASP A 4 -26.83 8.95 50.74
C ASP A 4 -25.29 8.91 50.70
N LYS A 5 -24.65 8.83 51.88
CA LYS A 5 -23.19 8.98 51.99
C LYS A 5 -22.47 7.92 51.15
N GLU A 6 -23.10 6.76 50.95
CA GLU A 6 -22.59 5.71 50.07
C GLU A 6 -22.52 6.13 48.60
N SER A 7 -23.46 6.96 48.12
CA SER A 7 -23.44 7.42 46.72
C SER A 7 -22.27 8.34 46.41
N LEU A 8 -21.79 9.10 47.41
CA LEU A 8 -20.60 9.93 47.30
C LEU A 8 -19.29 9.11 47.31
N VAL A 9 -19.28 7.96 47.98
CA VAL A 9 -18.10 7.09 48.09
C VAL A 9 -18.01 6.12 46.91
N MET A 10 -19.13 5.54 46.48
CA MET A 10 -19.18 4.55 45.40
C MET A 10 -19.42 5.17 44.01
N GLY A 11 -19.80 6.45 43.93
CA GLY A 11 -20.04 7.14 42.67
C GLY A 11 -21.07 6.43 41.79
N GLU A 12 -20.73 6.25 40.52
CA GLU A 12 -21.61 5.65 39.50
C GLU A 12 -22.01 4.20 39.83
N SER A 13 -21.17 3.45 40.54
CA SER A 13 -21.48 2.07 40.95
C SER A 13 -22.66 1.98 41.93
N TYR A 14 -22.89 3.02 42.74
CA TYR A 14 -24.07 3.08 43.61
C TYR A 14 -25.36 3.11 42.79
N GLY A 15 -25.39 3.92 41.72
CA GLY A 15 -26.51 4.02 40.81
C GLY A 15 -26.83 2.68 40.15
N ILE A 16 -25.81 2.01 39.60
CA ILE A 16 -25.96 0.70 38.95
C ILE A 16 -26.49 -0.34 39.96
N LYS A 17 -25.96 -0.37 41.19
CA LYS A 17 -26.41 -1.29 42.23
C LYS A 17 -27.88 -1.09 42.60
N LYS A 18 -28.31 0.17 42.77
CA LYS A 18 -29.72 0.50 43.03
C LYS A 18 -30.65 0.14 41.87
N MET A 19 -30.18 0.28 40.64
CA MET A 19 -30.93 -0.16 39.46
C MET A 19 -31.10 -1.69 39.42
N LEU A 20 -30.08 -2.46 39.81
CA LEU A 20 -30.16 -3.93 39.91
C LEU A 20 -31.12 -4.38 41.03
N GLU A 21 -31.02 -3.80 42.23
CA GLU A 21 -31.92 -4.09 43.37
C GLU A 21 -33.40 -3.77 43.03
N ALA A 22 -33.65 -2.66 42.32
CA ALA A 22 -34.98 -2.29 41.86
C ALA A 22 -35.56 -3.23 40.79
N ASN A 23 -34.70 -3.85 39.98
CA ASN A 23 -35.08 -4.81 38.94
C ASN A 23 -35.47 -6.16 39.56
N GLU A 24 -34.76 -6.62 40.59
CA GLU A 24 -35.06 -7.87 41.31
C GLU A 24 -36.33 -7.79 42.16
N SER A 25 -36.66 -6.59 42.66
CA SER A 25 -37.80 -6.39 43.56
C SER A 25 -39.14 -6.09 42.86
N TYR A 26 -39.16 -5.96 41.52
CA TYR A 26 -40.34 -5.54 40.72
C TYR A 26 -40.96 -4.20 41.16
N ILE A 27 -40.25 -3.38 41.94
CA ILE A 27 -40.76 -2.14 42.56
C ILE A 27 -40.80 -0.97 41.56
N SER A 28 -40.07 -1.07 40.44
CA SER A 28 -40.06 -0.04 39.40
C SER A 28 -40.56 -0.59 38.06
N SER A 29 -41.29 0.22 37.29
CA SER A 29 -41.72 -0.07 35.92
C SER A 29 -40.57 -0.13 34.90
N THR A 30 -39.32 -0.03 35.36
CA THR A 30 -38.12 0.01 34.52
C THR A 30 -37.38 -1.32 34.68
N SER A 31 -37.49 -2.19 33.70
CA SER A 31 -36.72 -3.43 33.64
C SER A 31 -35.38 -3.19 32.94
N PHE A 32 -34.32 -3.78 33.50
CA PHE A 32 -32.98 -3.69 32.91
C PHE A 32 -32.52 -5.06 32.45
N ASN A 33 -32.00 -5.13 31.23
CA ASN A 33 -31.39 -6.33 30.67
C ASN A 33 -29.88 -6.22 30.80
N SER A 34 -29.24 -7.18 31.47
CA SER A 34 -27.78 -7.30 31.47
C SER A 34 -27.34 -8.15 30.27
N PHE A 35 -26.39 -7.64 29.50
CA PHE A 35 -25.73 -8.40 28.45
C PHE A 35 -24.32 -8.75 28.90
N LYS A 36 -23.98 -10.04 28.85
CA LYS A 36 -22.60 -10.46 29.04
C LYS A 36 -21.80 -10.02 27.82
N PHE A 37 -20.72 -9.29 28.03
CA PHE A 37 -19.78 -8.91 26.98
C PHE A 37 -18.35 -9.17 27.44
N THR A 38 -17.45 -9.31 26.47
CA THR A 38 -16.02 -9.35 26.70
C THR A 38 -15.48 -7.94 26.50
N TRP A 39 -14.73 -7.44 27.49
CA TRP A 39 -14.06 -6.15 27.39
C TRP A 39 -12.55 -6.38 27.32
N TYR A 40 -11.89 -5.64 26.45
CA TYR A 40 -10.44 -5.59 26.34
C TYR A 40 -10.00 -4.17 26.70
N ASP A 41 -9.09 -4.07 27.68
CA ASP A 41 -8.46 -2.79 28.01
C ASP A 41 -7.57 -2.36 26.84
N THR A 42 -7.69 -1.11 26.43
CA THR A 42 -6.87 -0.50 25.38
C THR A 42 -6.25 0.81 25.84
N GLY A 43 -6.25 1.10 27.15
CA GLY A 43 -5.77 2.34 27.74
C GLY A 43 -4.25 2.51 27.75
N ASN A 44 -3.49 1.50 27.33
CA ASN A 44 -2.05 1.57 27.11
C ASN A 44 -1.64 0.66 25.93
N GLU A 45 -0.42 0.86 25.42
CA GLU A 45 0.10 0.16 24.24
C GLU A 45 0.07 -1.36 24.37
N ARG A 46 0.55 -1.89 25.50
CA ARG A 46 0.58 -3.33 25.75
C ARG A 46 -0.82 -3.94 25.78
N ALA A 47 -1.75 -3.30 26.48
CA ALA A 47 -3.13 -3.76 26.58
C ALA A 47 -3.83 -3.70 25.21
N LEU A 48 -3.56 -2.64 24.42
CA LEU A 48 -4.04 -2.52 23.05
C LEU A 48 -3.49 -3.63 22.15
N GLU A 49 -2.20 -3.97 22.27
CA GLU A 49 -1.57 -5.04 21.51
C GLU A 49 -2.17 -6.41 21.86
N ASP A 50 -2.31 -6.71 23.16
CA ASP A 50 -2.98 -7.92 23.65
C ASP A 50 -4.44 -8.00 23.17
N ALA A 51 -5.15 -6.87 23.13
CA ALA A 51 -6.52 -6.80 22.61
C ALA A 51 -6.57 -7.10 21.11
N LYS A 52 -5.66 -6.52 20.33
CA LYS A 52 -5.54 -6.75 18.89
C LYS A 52 -5.26 -8.22 18.58
N GLU A 53 -4.34 -8.87 19.30
CA GLU A 53 -4.05 -10.29 19.11
C GLU A 53 -5.27 -11.17 19.37
N LYS A 54 -6.01 -10.92 20.45
CA LYS A 54 -7.21 -11.71 20.81
C LYS A 54 -8.38 -11.49 19.86
N LEU A 55 -8.48 -10.30 19.28
CA LEU A 55 -9.52 -9.93 18.33
C LEU A 55 -9.15 -10.23 16.87
N LYS A 56 -7.92 -10.69 16.63
CA LYS A 56 -7.44 -11.00 15.28
C LYS A 56 -8.28 -12.15 14.71
N SER A 57 -9.01 -11.87 13.63
CA SER A 57 -9.73 -12.93 12.93
C SER A 57 -8.76 -13.75 12.08
N GLU A 58 -9.08 -15.03 11.84
CA GLU A 58 -8.27 -15.92 10.99
C GLU A 58 -8.03 -15.35 9.58
N TYR A 59 -8.91 -14.45 9.13
CA TYR A 59 -8.89 -13.82 7.82
C TYR A 59 -8.37 -12.37 7.82
N GLN A 60 -7.92 -11.84 8.97
CA GLN A 60 -7.41 -10.47 9.01
C GLN A 60 -6.03 -10.39 8.34
N PRO A 61 -5.87 -9.65 7.23
CA PRO A 61 -4.57 -9.49 6.58
C PRO A 61 -3.61 -8.76 7.53
N ASN A 62 -2.31 -9.01 7.38
CA ASN A 62 -1.29 -8.22 8.05
C ASN A 62 -1.29 -6.81 7.43
N ILE A 63 -1.90 -5.86 8.14
CA ILE A 63 -1.93 -4.46 7.73
C ILE A 63 -0.80 -3.75 8.47
N LEU A 64 0.11 -3.13 7.70
CA LEU A 64 1.11 -2.24 8.27
C LEU A 64 0.41 -1.01 8.84
N GLU A 65 0.59 -0.77 10.13
CA GLU A 65 0.02 0.41 10.79
C GLU A 65 0.71 1.68 10.29
N LYS A 66 -0.09 2.71 10.06
CA LYS A 66 0.36 4.06 9.76
C LYS A 66 -0.27 4.98 10.80
N GLU A 67 0.46 5.98 11.28
CA GLU A 67 -0.05 6.91 12.29
C GLU A 67 -1.29 7.67 11.81
N ASP A 68 -1.35 7.95 10.50
CA ASP A 68 -2.38 8.80 9.87
C ASP A 68 -3.51 8.04 9.16
N GLU A 69 -3.44 6.71 9.09
CA GLU A 69 -4.40 5.86 8.38
C GLU A 69 -4.70 4.60 9.18
N ALA A 70 -5.96 4.16 9.14
CA ALA A 70 -6.36 2.92 9.81
C ALA A 70 -7.41 2.15 9.00
N ILE A 71 -7.46 0.84 9.24
CA ILE A 71 -8.35 -0.08 8.53
C ILE A 71 -8.99 -1.00 9.56
N TRP A 72 -10.31 -1.15 9.47
CA TRP A 72 -11.06 -2.10 10.28
C TRP A 72 -11.95 -2.98 9.42
N PHE A 73 -12.17 -4.19 9.91
CA PHE A 73 -13.12 -5.14 9.34
C PHE A 73 -14.20 -5.40 10.38
N ALA A 74 -15.43 -4.98 10.12
CA ALA A 74 -16.54 -5.11 11.05
C ALA A 74 -17.85 -5.25 10.29
N ASN A 75 -18.75 -6.11 10.77
CA ASN A 75 -20.11 -6.29 10.22
C ASN A 75 -20.12 -6.49 8.70
N ASN A 76 -19.23 -7.34 8.18
CA ASN A 76 -19.06 -7.59 6.75
C ASN A 76 -18.73 -6.32 5.91
N LYS A 77 -18.10 -5.32 6.52
CA LYS A 77 -17.61 -4.10 5.87
C LYS A 77 -16.10 -3.99 6.06
N THR A 78 -15.44 -3.40 5.07
CA THR A 78 -14.11 -2.82 5.22
C THR A 78 -14.27 -1.32 5.45
N ILE A 79 -13.71 -0.81 6.54
CA ILE A 79 -13.76 0.59 6.93
C ILE A 79 -12.34 1.14 6.85
N LYS A 80 -12.16 2.24 6.12
CA LYS A 80 -10.87 2.88 5.89
C LYS A 80 -10.92 4.30 6.45
N PHE A 81 -9.87 4.69 7.17
CA PHE A 81 -9.73 6.01 7.79
C PHE A 81 -8.46 6.70 7.32
N SER A 82 -8.55 8.03 7.24
CA SER A 82 -7.39 8.90 7.17
C SER A 82 -7.69 10.22 7.87
N VAL A 83 -6.68 10.80 8.51
CA VAL A 83 -6.74 12.18 9.03
C VAL A 83 -6.89 13.21 7.91
N ASP A 84 -6.40 12.90 6.69
CA ASP A 84 -6.51 13.76 5.52
C ASP A 84 -7.90 13.65 4.87
N LYS A 85 -8.72 14.68 5.09
CA LYS A 85 -10.08 14.77 4.52
C LYS A 85 -10.08 14.84 3.00
N LYS A 86 -9.08 15.49 2.40
CA LYS A 86 -8.96 15.61 0.94
C LYS A 86 -8.64 14.25 0.34
N PHE A 87 -7.74 13.49 0.98
CA PHE A 87 -7.42 12.12 0.59
C PHE A 87 -8.67 11.24 0.49
N ILE A 88 -9.53 11.24 1.52
CA ILE A 88 -10.77 10.46 1.54
C ILE A 88 -11.72 10.92 0.44
N LYS A 89 -11.98 12.24 0.35
CA LYS A 89 -12.87 12.81 -0.66
C LYS A 89 -12.44 12.45 -2.09
N ASP A 90 -11.16 12.59 -2.40
CA ASP A 90 -10.62 12.31 -3.73
C ASP A 90 -10.65 10.81 -4.04
N ARG A 91 -10.37 9.95 -3.05
CA ARG A 91 -10.42 8.50 -3.21
C ARG A 91 -11.84 7.98 -3.47
N VAL A 92 -12.84 8.49 -2.76
CA VAL A 92 -14.27 8.19 -2.98
C VAL A 92 -14.74 8.72 -4.32
N LYS A 93 -14.32 9.93 -4.71
CA LYS A 93 -14.65 10.47 -6.04
C LYS A 93 -14.11 9.57 -7.14
N ARG A 94 -12.84 9.15 -7.02
CA ARG A 94 -12.17 8.33 -8.03
C ARG A 94 -12.67 6.89 -8.08
N SER A 95 -13.15 6.31 -6.99
CA SER A 95 -13.64 4.93 -7.00
C SER A 95 -14.72 4.71 -8.06
N LYS A 96 -15.58 5.71 -8.28
CA LYS A 96 -16.65 5.67 -9.29
C LYS A 96 -16.13 5.47 -10.72
N SER A 97 -15.00 6.05 -11.09
CA SER A 97 -14.40 5.87 -12.43
C SER A 97 -13.61 4.56 -12.57
N LEU A 98 -13.39 3.86 -11.45
CA LEU A 98 -12.68 2.59 -11.40
C LEU A 98 -13.63 1.39 -11.27
N GLU A 99 -14.94 1.60 -11.18
CA GLU A 99 -15.91 0.49 -11.24
C GLU A 99 -15.85 -0.20 -12.61
N PRO A 100 -16.01 -1.54 -12.66
CA PRO A 100 -16.27 -2.47 -11.54
C PRO A 100 -14.98 -3.12 -10.96
N TYR A 101 -13.81 -2.55 -11.21
CA TYR A 101 -12.51 -3.16 -10.87
C TYR A 101 -12.15 -3.00 -9.38
N VAL A 102 -12.62 -1.93 -8.75
CA VAL A 102 -12.45 -1.66 -7.31
C VAL A 102 -13.77 -1.90 -6.55
N PRO A 103 -13.73 -2.14 -5.22
CA PRO A 103 -14.94 -2.18 -4.41
C PRO A 103 -15.78 -0.90 -4.52
N THR A 104 -17.09 -1.05 -4.72
CA THR A 104 -18.03 0.06 -4.67
C THR A 104 -18.10 0.63 -3.25
N VAL A 105 -17.78 1.92 -3.12
CA VAL A 105 -17.88 2.63 -1.84
C VAL A 105 -19.35 2.77 -1.47
N THR A 106 -19.72 2.25 -0.30
CA THR A 106 -21.11 2.24 0.19
C THR A 106 -21.44 3.43 1.07
N ASN A 107 -20.50 3.87 1.91
CA ASN A 107 -20.65 5.02 2.81
C ASN A 107 -19.33 5.79 2.89
N TYR A 108 -19.40 7.10 3.18
CA TYR A 108 -18.24 7.92 3.48
C TYR A 108 -18.62 9.13 4.34
N THR A 109 -17.64 9.65 5.07
CA THR A 109 -17.64 10.91 5.83
C THR A 109 -16.34 11.66 5.54
N ASP A 110 -16.05 12.74 6.26
CA ASP A 110 -14.81 13.51 6.09
C ASP A 110 -13.54 12.67 6.22
N ASN A 111 -13.51 11.74 7.19
CA ASN A 111 -12.31 10.98 7.53
C ASN A 111 -12.42 9.48 7.24
N PHE A 112 -13.60 9.01 6.81
CA PHE A 112 -13.86 7.59 6.62
C PHE A 112 -14.50 7.31 5.27
N TYR A 113 -14.21 6.14 4.72
CA TYR A 113 -15.07 5.50 3.72
C TYR A 113 -15.16 4.00 3.99
N SER A 114 -16.23 3.36 3.51
CA SER A 114 -16.42 1.93 3.68
C SER A 114 -17.05 1.27 2.47
N TYR A 115 -16.71 0.01 2.25
CA TYR A 115 -17.29 -0.86 1.23
C TYR A 115 -17.54 -2.26 1.82
N ASP A 116 -18.31 -3.09 1.12
CA ASP A 116 -18.58 -4.45 1.57
C ASP A 116 -17.31 -5.28 1.60
N PHE A 117 -17.14 -6.08 2.66
CA PHE A 117 -16.01 -6.98 2.77
C PHE A 117 -16.01 -7.96 1.59
N ILE A 118 -14.85 -8.13 0.96
CA ILE A 118 -14.69 -9.02 -0.18
C ILE A 118 -14.00 -10.29 0.31
N GLU A 119 -14.70 -11.42 0.26
CA GLU A 119 -14.09 -12.72 0.51
C GLU A 119 -13.13 -13.10 -0.62
N GLY A 120 -11.85 -13.24 -0.28
CA GLY A 120 -10.82 -13.57 -1.24
C GLY A 120 -9.45 -13.74 -0.60
N LYS A 121 -8.44 -13.93 -1.45
CA LYS A 121 -7.04 -14.02 -1.06
C LYS A 121 -6.20 -13.04 -1.85
N VAL A 122 -5.22 -12.43 -1.21
CA VAL A 122 -4.23 -11.61 -1.92
C VAL A 122 -3.49 -12.45 -2.94
N LEU A 123 -3.16 -11.85 -4.09
CA LEU A 123 -2.53 -12.55 -5.20
C LEU A 123 -1.18 -13.17 -4.80
N SER A 124 -0.44 -12.52 -3.90
CA SER A 124 0.86 -12.95 -3.39
C SER A 124 0.86 -14.31 -2.68
N ASP A 125 -0.26 -14.75 -2.11
CA ASP A 125 -0.40 -16.05 -1.42
C ASP A 125 -0.17 -17.22 -2.38
N LYS A 126 -0.78 -17.17 -3.58
CA LYS A 126 -0.80 -18.31 -4.53
C LYS A 126 -0.68 -17.91 -6.00
N VAL A 127 0.22 -16.98 -6.31
CA VAL A 127 0.51 -16.61 -7.71
C VAL A 127 1.23 -17.76 -8.43
N THR A 128 0.82 -18.02 -9.67
CA THR A 128 1.45 -18.94 -10.63
C THR A 128 1.52 -18.25 -11.98
N GLY A 129 2.39 -18.69 -12.90
CA GLY A 129 2.49 -18.09 -14.23
C GLY A 129 1.14 -17.95 -14.93
N LYS A 130 0.35 -19.03 -15.00
CA LYS A 130 -1.01 -19.00 -15.61
C LYS A 130 -1.97 -18.00 -14.95
N LYS A 131 -1.94 -17.87 -13.62
CA LYS A 131 -2.79 -16.90 -12.92
C LYS A 131 -2.34 -15.47 -13.21
N PHE A 132 -1.04 -15.26 -13.37
CA PHE A 132 -0.48 -13.97 -13.69
C PHE A 132 -0.75 -13.56 -15.14
N GLU A 133 -0.65 -14.49 -16.10
CA GLU A 133 -1.12 -14.28 -17.49
C GLU A 133 -2.59 -13.89 -17.52
N TYR A 134 -3.42 -14.61 -16.75
CA TYR A 134 -4.84 -14.29 -16.64
C TYR A 134 -5.10 -12.91 -16.02
N LEU A 135 -4.32 -12.53 -15.00
CA LEU A 135 -4.37 -11.19 -14.44
C LEU A 135 -3.99 -10.13 -15.48
N LEU A 136 -2.89 -10.29 -16.22
CA LEU A 136 -2.47 -9.32 -17.24
C LEU A 136 -3.51 -9.18 -18.34
N SER A 137 -4.13 -10.29 -18.75
CA SER A 137 -5.26 -10.28 -19.67
C SER A 137 -6.43 -9.47 -19.12
N TRP A 138 -6.81 -9.68 -17.86
CA TRP A 138 -7.87 -8.91 -17.20
C TRP A 138 -7.50 -7.42 -17.00
N LEU A 139 -6.24 -7.11 -16.73
CA LEU A 139 -5.74 -5.75 -16.58
C LEU A 139 -5.69 -4.99 -17.91
N ASN A 140 -5.62 -5.66 -19.06
CA ASN A 140 -5.77 -4.99 -20.37
C ASN A 140 -7.10 -4.24 -20.45
N ASP A 141 -8.18 -4.85 -19.98
CA ASP A 141 -9.49 -4.20 -19.96
C ASP A 141 -9.51 -3.06 -18.94
N PHE A 142 -8.76 -3.20 -17.84
CA PHE A 142 -8.61 -2.14 -16.85
C PHE A 142 -7.85 -0.92 -17.41
N TRP A 143 -6.73 -1.11 -18.09
CA TRP A 143 -5.88 -0.05 -18.66
C TRP A 143 -6.46 0.54 -19.95
N TYR A 144 -7.69 1.03 -19.86
CA TYR A 144 -8.35 1.76 -20.94
C TYR A 144 -7.52 2.99 -21.34
N SER A 145 -7.10 3.04 -22.60
CA SER A 145 -6.28 4.13 -23.13
C SER A 145 -7.11 5.39 -23.41
N PHE A 146 -6.50 6.55 -23.20
CA PHE A 146 -7.10 7.84 -23.52
C PHE A 146 -6.36 8.48 -24.69
N GLU A 147 -7.08 8.73 -25.78
CA GLU A 147 -6.57 9.54 -26.88
C GLU A 147 -6.54 11.00 -26.45
N LEU A 148 -5.33 11.55 -26.32
CA LEU A 148 -5.06 12.94 -25.96
C LEU A 148 -4.58 13.68 -27.21
N ASN A 149 -5.04 14.93 -27.38
CA ASN A 149 -4.44 15.80 -28.39
C ASN A 149 -3.04 16.28 -27.94
N GLU A 150 -2.27 16.90 -28.84
CA GLU A 150 -0.90 17.34 -28.56
C GLU A 150 -0.78 18.25 -27.32
N ALA A 151 -1.73 19.17 -27.13
CA ALA A 151 -1.72 20.06 -25.97
C ALA A 151 -2.03 19.33 -24.65
N GLU A 152 -2.91 18.32 -24.69
CA GLU A 152 -3.22 17.46 -23.54
C GLU A 152 -2.06 16.51 -23.23
N LEU A 153 -1.43 15.94 -24.25
CA LEU A 153 -0.27 15.07 -24.10
C LEU A 153 0.91 15.82 -23.48
N ASN A 154 1.20 17.04 -23.94
CA ASN A 154 2.23 17.89 -23.33
C ASN A 154 1.94 18.21 -21.84
N LYS A 155 0.67 18.41 -21.49
CA LYS A 155 0.27 18.59 -20.08
C LYS A 155 0.47 17.29 -19.29
N PHE A 156 0.13 16.15 -19.87
CA PHE A 156 0.33 14.85 -19.25
C PHE A 156 1.80 14.52 -19.01
N ASP A 157 2.68 14.78 -19.98
CA ASP A 157 4.13 14.64 -19.82
C ASP A 157 4.67 15.55 -18.70
N GLY A 158 4.13 16.78 -18.60
CA GLY A 158 4.42 17.67 -17.47
C GLY A 158 3.98 17.08 -16.12
N LYS A 159 2.85 16.37 -16.08
CA LYS A 159 2.35 15.67 -14.88
C LYS A 159 3.20 14.45 -14.53
N CYS A 160 3.63 13.67 -15.51
CA CYS A 160 4.61 12.59 -15.34
C CYS A 160 5.93 13.13 -14.79
N ARG A 161 6.41 14.26 -15.32
CA ARG A 161 7.63 14.93 -14.83
C ARG A 161 7.51 15.34 -13.37
N GLU A 162 6.44 16.04 -13.02
CA GLU A 162 6.15 16.44 -11.63
C GLU A 162 6.10 15.21 -10.72
N PHE A 163 5.41 14.17 -11.15
CA PHE A 163 5.22 12.96 -10.36
C PHE A 163 6.49 12.14 -10.18
N TYR A 164 7.32 11.99 -11.21
CA TYR A 164 8.52 11.16 -11.15
C TYR A 164 9.69 11.91 -10.55
N ILE A 165 9.98 13.13 -11.01
CA ILE A 165 11.17 13.87 -10.56
C ILE A 165 10.98 14.37 -9.14
N ASN A 166 9.92 15.16 -8.89
CA ASN A 166 9.77 15.81 -7.59
C ASN A 166 9.64 14.77 -6.48
N LYS A 167 8.80 13.76 -6.69
CA LYS A 167 8.62 12.67 -5.73
C LYS A 167 9.92 11.93 -5.46
N THR A 168 10.68 11.57 -6.49
CA THR A 168 11.96 10.86 -6.33
C THR A 168 12.96 11.69 -5.52
N MET A 169 13.13 12.96 -5.86
CA MET A 169 14.06 13.85 -5.14
C MET A 169 13.62 14.08 -3.69
N GLU A 170 12.34 14.33 -3.45
CA GLU A 170 11.78 14.47 -2.10
C GLU A 170 11.97 13.21 -1.25
N ARG A 171 11.77 12.02 -1.84
CA ARG A 171 11.90 10.73 -1.14
C ARG A 171 13.35 10.35 -0.86
N ILE A 172 14.27 10.64 -1.78
CA ILE A 172 15.70 10.46 -1.55
C ILE A 172 16.17 11.39 -0.44
N TYR A 173 15.78 12.66 -0.47
CA TYR A 173 16.11 13.61 0.59
C TYR A 173 15.55 13.16 1.94
N LEU A 174 14.29 12.69 1.98
CA LEU A 174 13.69 12.11 3.19
C LEU A 174 14.51 10.93 3.72
N TYR A 175 14.93 10.01 2.84
CA TYR A 175 15.75 8.85 3.21
C TYR A 175 17.09 9.28 3.80
N TYR A 176 17.83 10.18 3.13
CA TYR A 176 19.11 10.70 3.62
C TYR A 176 18.97 11.41 4.96
N LYS A 177 17.93 12.24 5.12
CA LYS A 177 17.68 12.95 6.38
C LYS A 177 17.32 11.99 7.52
N LYS A 178 16.51 10.96 7.26
CA LYS A 178 16.02 10.04 8.28
C LYS A 178 17.09 9.04 8.74
N TYR A 179 17.93 8.56 7.82
CA TYR A 179 18.89 7.50 8.10
C TYR A 179 20.35 7.95 8.10
N TYR A 180 20.64 9.21 7.81
CA TYR A 180 22.00 9.77 7.72
C TYR A 180 22.92 8.96 6.78
N ASN A 181 22.33 8.29 5.79
CA ASN A 181 23.00 7.36 4.88
C ASN A 181 23.25 8.01 3.52
N ASN A 182 24.08 9.06 3.52
CA ASN A 182 24.58 9.65 2.27
C ASN A 182 25.53 8.66 1.61
N ASP A 183 25.40 8.46 0.30
CA ASP A 183 26.27 7.58 -0.46
C ASP A 183 27.56 8.27 -0.91
N SER A 184 28.49 7.50 -1.48
CA SER A 184 29.76 8.02 -1.98
C SER A 184 30.18 7.32 -3.27
N ASP A 185 31.06 7.95 -4.05
CA ASP A 185 31.61 7.40 -5.30
C ASP A 185 32.57 6.21 -5.12
N ASN A 186 32.86 5.85 -3.87
CA ASN A 186 33.75 4.74 -3.53
C ASN A 186 33.00 3.54 -2.94
N GLU A 187 31.67 3.55 -2.95
CA GLU A 187 30.89 2.41 -2.48
C GLU A 187 31.00 1.22 -3.43
N VAL A 188 31.21 0.04 -2.83
CA VAL A 188 31.18 -1.26 -3.49
C VAL A 188 29.95 -2.00 -2.97
N VAL A 189 28.98 -2.23 -3.83
CA VAL A 189 27.70 -2.84 -3.48
C VAL A 189 27.59 -4.19 -4.19
N ASN A 190 27.49 -5.28 -3.42
CA ASN A 190 27.51 -6.64 -3.94
C ASN A 190 28.66 -6.83 -4.96
N ASP A 191 29.89 -6.49 -4.53
CA ASP A 191 31.13 -6.55 -5.32
C ASP A 191 31.22 -5.61 -6.55
N ASN A 192 30.21 -4.78 -6.79
CA ASN A 192 30.19 -3.83 -7.90
C ASN A 192 30.44 -2.40 -7.41
N LYS A 193 31.38 -1.69 -8.04
CA LYS A 193 31.57 -0.25 -7.75
C LYS A 193 30.41 0.54 -8.33
N LEU A 194 29.69 1.28 -7.49
CA LEU A 194 28.58 2.13 -7.92
C LEU A 194 28.93 3.61 -7.83
N PRO A 195 28.56 4.44 -8.82
CA PRO A 195 28.65 5.89 -8.69
C PRO A 195 27.66 6.40 -7.63
N MET A 196 27.78 7.67 -7.23
CA MET A 196 26.73 8.32 -6.43
C MET A 196 25.36 8.28 -7.13
N LEU A 197 24.30 8.14 -6.34
CA LEU A 197 22.92 8.16 -6.84
C LEU A 197 22.58 9.48 -7.51
N THR A 198 23.13 10.60 -7.01
CA THR A 198 23.00 11.91 -7.65
C THR A 198 23.52 11.89 -9.08
N THR A 199 24.69 11.29 -9.31
CA THR A 199 25.29 11.13 -10.64
C THR A 199 24.41 10.28 -11.56
N LEU A 200 23.82 9.18 -11.05
CA LEU A 200 22.89 8.36 -11.82
C LEU A 200 21.64 9.15 -12.23
N ILE A 201 21.08 9.94 -11.30
CA ILE A 201 19.88 10.75 -11.53
C ILE A 201 20.13 11.90 -12.52
N GLU A 202 21.30 12.54 -12.45
CA GLU A 202 21.71 13.61 -13.35
C GLU A 202 21.92 13.12 -14.79
N ASN A 203 22.45 11.90 -14.95
CA ASN A 203 22.68 11.28 -16.26
C ASN A 203 21.45 10.61 -16.87
N MET A 204 20.34 10.53 -16.15
CA MET A 204 19.11 9.91 -16.62
C MET A 204 18.44 10.77 -17.71
N ASP A 205 18.02 10.15 -18.82
CA ASP A 205 17.17 10.81 -19.81
C ASP A 205 15.74 10.97 -19.27
N TRP A 206 15.52 12.04 -18.51
CA TRP A 206 14.21 12.38 -17.99
C TRP A 206 13.18 12.62 -19.09
N SER A 207 13.58 13.05 -20.29
CA SER A 207 12.64 13.26 -21.39
C SER A 207 12.03 11.94 -21.88
N TRP A 208 12.82 10.86 -21.88
CA TRP A 208 12.33 9.51 -22.15
C TRP A 208 11.54 8.93 -20.97
N VAL A 209 12.01 9.10 -19.73
CA VAL A 209 11.31 8.58 -18.53
C VAL A 209 9.92 9.20 -18.38
N THR A 210 9.77 10.50 -18.62
CA THR A 210 8.50 11.21 -18.37
C THR A 210 7.47 11.09 -19.49
N LYS A 211 7.82 10.53 -20.65
CA LYS A 211 6.87 10.25 -21.75
C LYS A 211 5.95 9.08 -21.40
N GLY A 212 4.84 9.36 -20.73
CA GLY A 212 3.94 8.32 -20.23
C GLY A 212 2.96 7.80 -21.27
N GLU A 213 2.28 6.70 -20.94
CA GLU A 213 1.15 6.17 -21.72
C GLU A 213 -0.15 6.42 -20.96
N PRO A 214 -1.03 7.35 -21.42
CA PRO A 214 -2.20 7.78 -20.67
C PRO A 214 -3.29 6.70 -20.64
N VAL A 215 -3.45 6.05 -19.49
CA VAL A 215 -4.45 5.01 -19.28
C VAL A 215 -5.26 5.25 -18.00
N ARG A 216 -6.41 4.60 -17.89
CA ARG A 216 -7.03 4.40 -16.57
C ARG A 216 -6.05 3.57 -15.74
N PHE A 217 -5.65 4.11 -14.59
CA PHE A 217 -4.57 3.57 -13.78
C PHE A 217 -5.05 3.21 -12.37
N HIS A 218 -4.24 2.43 -11.67
CA HIS A 218 -4.42 2.12 -10.25
C HIS A 218 -3.53 3.01 -9.37
N GLY A 219 -2.25 3.14 -9.72
CA GLY A 219 -1.26 3.99 -9.06
C GLY A 219 -0.60 3.38 -7.81
N ASP A 220 -0.98 2.16 -7.43
CA ASP A 220 -0.28 1.34 -6.42
C ASP A 220 -0.50 -0.16 -6.67
N LEU A 221 -0.36 -0.58 -7.92
CA LEU A 221 -0.75 -1.92 -8.39
C LEU A 221 0.29 -3.00 -8.04
N HIS A 222 0.35 -3.40 -6.77
CA HIS A 222 1.17 -4.53 -6.32
C HIS A 222 0.31 -5.68 -5.81
N PHE A 223 0.91 -6.84 -5.57
CA PHE A 223 0.16 -8.09 -5.34
C PHE A 223 -0.69 -8.09 -4.07
N GLU A 224 -0.26 -7.39 -3.01
CA GLU A 224 -1.08 -7.21 -1.81
C GLU A 224 -2.35 -6.37 -2.05
N ASN A 225 -2.35 -5.54 -3.09
CA ASN A 225 -3.48 -4.71 -3.49
C ASN A 225 -4.37 -5.40 -4.55
N ILE A 226 -4.10 -6.67 -4.86
CA ILE A 226 -4.88 -7.45 -5.82
C ILE A 226 -5.48 -8.65 -5.10
N LEU A 227 -6.80 -8.65 -4.98
CA LEU A 227 -7.54 -9.72 -4.31
C LEU A 227 -8.17 -10.66 -5.35
N ILE A 228 -7.91 -11.96 -5.23
CA ILE A 228 -8.61 -13.01 -5.96
C ILE A 228 -9.91 -13.33 -5.21
N LYS A 229 -11.05 -13.04 -5.82
CA LYS A 229 -12.37 -13.31 -5.23
C LYS A 229 -12.65 -14.81 -5.21
N LYS A 230 -13.24 -15.31 -4.12
CA LYS A 230 -13.61 -16.73 -3.96
C LYS A 230 -14.72 -17.16 -4.92
N GLU A 231 -15.69 -16.28 -5.18
CA GLU A 231 -16.91 -16.60 -5.94
C GLU A 231 -17.18 -15.59 -7.06
N SER A 232 -16.36 -15.59 -8.12
CA SER A 232 -16.64 -14.78 -9.30
C SER A 232 -16.05 -15.39 -10.57
N LYS A 233 -16.92 -15.72 -11.53
CA LYS A 233 -16.51 -16.16 -12.88
C LYS A 233 -16.29 -15.00 -13.85
N THR A 234 -16.84 -13.82 -13.58
CA THR A 234 -16.86 -12.67 -14.50
C THR A 234 -15.90 -11.55 -14.09
N LEU A 235 -15.71 -11.30 -12.79
CA LEU A 235 -14.75 -10.34 -12.24
C LEU A 235 -13.92 -11.02 -11.14
N PRO A 236 -12.95 -11.87 -11.52
CA PRO A 236 -12.21 -12.74 -10.59
C PRO A 236 -11.30 -11.95 -9.65
N PHE A 237 -10.97 -10.71 -10.00
CA PHE A 237 -10.10 -9.84 -9.21
C PHE A 237 -10.88 -8.64 -8.64
N ALA A 238 -10.39 -8.12 -7.51
CA ALA A 238 -10.69 -6.78 -7.00
C ALA A 238 -9.37 -6.05 -6.73
N LEU A 239 -9.28 -4.82 -7.20
CA LEU A 239 -8.16 -3.93 -6.94
C LEU A 239 -8.47 -3.10 -5.67
N LEU A 240 -7.56 -3.15 -4.70
CA LEU A 240 -7.67 -2.48 -3.41
C LEU A 240 -6.67 -1.32 -3.34
N ASP A 241 -6.94 -0.35 -2.46
CA ASP A 241 -6.00 0.76 -2.18
C ASP A 241 -5.50 1.54 -3.41
N TRP A 242 -6.41 1.80 -4.36
CA TRP A 242 -6.14 2.68 -5.48
C TRP A 242 -5.67 4.06 -5.02
N ARG A 243 -4.77 4.67 -5.80
CA ARG A 243 -4.38 6.05 -5.57
C ARG A 243 -5.56 6.97 -5.87
N GLN A 244 -5.61 8.14 -5.27
CA GLN A 244 -6.67 9.14 -5.48
C GLN A 244 -6.44 9.99 -6.73
N SER A 245 -5.19 10.22 -7.14
CA SER A 245 -4.82 10.96 -8.37
C SER A 245 -3.39 10.68 -8.83
N PHE A 246 -3.06 11.06 -10.06
CA PHE A 246 -1.71 11.07 -10.64
C PHE A 246 -1.29 12.53 -10.83
N SER A 247 -0.54 13.07 -9.85
CA SER A 247 -0.14 14.49 -9.85
C SER A 247 -1.32 15.47 -9.97
N GLY A 248 -2.45 15.14 -9.34
CA GLY A 248 -3.69 15.91 -9.42
C GLY A 248 -4.61 15.57 -10.59
N GLU A 249 -4.19 14.71 -11.53
CA GLU A 249 -5.06 14.15 -12.56
C GLU A 249 -5.85 12.95 -12.01
N TYR A 250 -7.16 12.91 -12.26
CA TYR A 250 -8.06 11.87 -11.73
C TYR A 250 -8.44 10.83 -12.78
N LYS A 251 -8.43 11.22 -14.06
CA LYS A 251 -8.98 10.43 -15.16
C LYS A 251 -7.98 9.40 -15.68
N TYR A 252 -6.72 9.81 -15.83
CA TYR A 252 -5.66 8.98 -16.38
C TYR A 252 -4.34 9.17 -15.64
N GLY A 253 -3.47 8.18 -15.84
CA GLY A 253 -2.11 8.12 -15.31
C GLY A 253 -1.27 7.30 -16.27
N ASP A 254 -0.05 6.98 -15.87
CA ASP A 254 0.89 6.29 -16.76
C ASP A 254 0.86 4.76 -16.58
N LEU A 255 0.66 4.04 -17.68
CA LEU A 255 0.72 2.58 -17.72
C LEU A 255 2.06 2.05 -17.21
N TYR A 256 3.18 2.69 -17.56
CA TYR A 256 4.50 2.24 -17.12
C TYR A 256 4.64 2.24 -15.60
N TYR A 257 3.94 3.13 -14.90
CA TYR A 257 3.99 3.18 -13.44
C TYR A 257 3.24 2.00 -12.79
N ASP A 258 2.08 1.60 -13.34
CA ASP A 258 1.36 0.40 -12.89
C ASP A 258 2.17 -0.87 -13.19
N LEU A 259 2.79 -0.97 -14.37
CA LEU A 259 3.67 -2.09 -14.74
C LEU A 259 4.91 -2.17 -13.82
N ALA A 260 5.52 -1.03 -13.52
CA ALA A 260 6.65 -0.97 -12.59
C ALA A 260 6.25 -1.36 -11.15
N LYS A 261 5.02 -1.05 -10.73
CA LYS A 261 4.47 -1.49 -9.44
C LYS A 261 4.23 -3.00 -9.38
N LEU A 262 3.85 -3.62 -10.49
CA LEU A 262 3.77 -5.08 -10.60
C LEU A 262 5.17 -5.70 -10.50
N LEU A 263 6.15 -5.19 -11.26
CA LEU A 263 7.54 -5.68 -11.22
C LEU A 263 8.16 -5.52 -9.82
N HIS A 264 7.92 -4.38 -9.17
CA HIS A 264 8.32 -4.14 -7.78
C HIS A 264 7.86 -5.28 -6.85
N GLY A 265 6.56 -5.66 -6.92
CA GLY A 265 6.00 -6.74 -6.10
C GLY A 265 6.48 -8.15 -6.48
N LEU A 266 6.98 -8.31 -7.71
CA LEU A 266 7.62 -9.55 -8.16
C LEU A 266 9.03 -9.68 -7.60
N ILE A 267 9.79 -8.60 -7.54
CA ILE A 267 11.16 -8.58 -7.02
C ILE A 267 11.14 -8.71 -5.49
N ILE A 268 10.42 -7.83 -4.79
CA ILE A 268 10.32 -7.85 -3.32
C ILE A 268 8.96 -8.38 -2.87
N SER A 269 8.96 -9.54 -2.21
CA SER A 269 7.77 -10.15 -1.61
C SER A 269 7.60 -9.69 -0.16
N HIS A 270 6.48 -9.05 0.14
CA HIS A 270 6.14 -8.62 1.50
C HIS A 270 6.15 -9.79 2.51
N ASP A 271 5.71 -10.98 2.10
CA ASP A 271 5.74 -12.19 2.93
C ASP A 271 7.16 -12.54 3.41
N PHE A 272 8.15 -12.44 2.52
CA PHE A 272 9.55 -12.76 2.81
C PHE A 272 10.22 -11.66 3.63
N ILE A 273 9.89 -10.40 3.36
CA ILE A 273 10.37 -9.29 4.19
C ILE A 273 9.84 -9.40 5.62
N ASN A 274 8.55 -9.71 5.80
CA ASN A 274 7.94 -9.90 7.12
C ASN A 274 8.54 -11.09 7.89
N GLN A 275 9.08 -12.09 7.19
CA GLN A 275 9.77 -13.24 7.78
C GLN A 275 11.29 -13.01 7.95
N ASN A 276 11.79 -11.79 7.69
CA ASN A 276 13.21 -11.44 7.72
C ASN A 276 14.08 -12.29 6.79
N PHE A 277 13.53 -12.75 5.66
CA PHE A 277 14.26 -13.45 4.61
C PHE A 277 14.99 -12.47 3.68
N TYR A 278 15.78 -11.60 4.30
CA TYR A 278 16.68 -10.67 3.64
C TYR A 278 17.86 -10.35 4.56
N THR A 279 18.98 -9.97 3.96
CA THR A 279 20.20 -9.58 4.65
C THR A 279 20.63 -8.21 4.15
N PHE A 280 21.10 -7.38 5.07
CA PHE A 280 21.79 -6.15 4.75
C PHE A 280 22.97 -6.00 5.72
N SER A 281 24.14 -5.67 5.18
CA SER A 281 25.33 -5.36 5.97
C SER A 281 26.13 -4.26 5.30
N ARG A 282 26.74 -3.41 6.13
CA ARG A 282 27.63 -2.34 5.68
C ARG A 282 28.91 -2.38 6.51
N ASN A 283 30.05 -2.40 5.83
CA ASN A 283 31.38 -2.25 6.41
C ASN A 283 32.14 -1.16 5.64
N MET A 284 32.28 0.01 6.24
CA MET A 284 32.87 1.20 5.60
C MET A 284 32.16 1.50 4.26
N ASN A 285 32.87 1.28 3.15
CA ASN A 285 32.40 1.50 1.79
C ASN A 285 31.85 0.24 1.12
N SER A 286 31.97 -0.92 1.76
CA SER A 286 31.42 -2.18 1.27
C SER A 286 30.00 -2.37 1.80
N VAL A 287 29.06 -2.56 0.89
CA VAL A 287 27.67 -2.85 1.17
C VAL A 287 27.35 -4.21 0.57
N TYR A 288 26.71 -5.06 1.36
CA TYR A 288 26.18 -6.33 0.90
C TYR A 288 24.71 -6.42 1.27
N PHE A 289 23.88 -6.78 0.30
CA PHE A 289 22.49 -7.13 0.53
C PHE A 289 22.10 -8.36 -0.28
N ASP A 290 21.17 -9.12 0.27
CA ASP A 290 20.56 -10.27 -0.39
C ASP A 290 19.12 -10.43 0.10
N PHE A 291 18.25 -11.06 -0.70
CA PHE A 291 16.88 -11.32 -0.32
C PHE A 291 16.33 -12.54 -1.04
N HIS A 292 15.45 -13.26 -0.36
CA HIS A 292 14.74 -14.36 -0.99
C HIS A 292 13.70 -13.84 -1.97
N ARG A 293 13.53 -14.59 -3.06
CA ARG A 293 12.48 -14.37 -4.05
C ARG A 293 11.80 -15.68 -4.41
N LYS A 294 10.47 -15.65 -4.53
CA LYS A 294 9.69 -16.85 -4.88
C LYS A 294 10.03 -17.23 -6.33
N ASN A 295 10.29 -18.52 -6.60
CA ASN A 295 10.56 -18.98 -7.98
C ASN A 295 9.40 -18.64 -8.94
N THR A 296 8.16 -18.73 -8.45
CA THR A 296 6.97 -18.30 -9.22
C THR A 296 6.99 -16.81 -9.57
N ASN A 297 7.59 -15.95 -8.74
CA ASN A 297 7.74 -14.53 -9.08
C ASN A 297 8.78 -14.29 -10.18
N ILE A 298 9.81 -15.14 -10.27
CA ILE A 298 10.81 -15.09 -11.35
C ILE A 298 10.16 -15.52 -12.68
N GLU A 299 9.34 -16.57 -12.65
CA GLU A 299 8.51 -16.97 -13.79
C GLU A 299 7.57 -15.84 -14.22
N CYS A 300 6.86 -15.22 -13.28
CA CYS A 300 5.95 -14.11 -13.57
C CYS A 300 6.64 -12.85 -14.10
N GLU A 301 7.89 -12.58 -13.71
CA GLU A 301 8.66 -11.47 -14.30
C GLU A 301 8.94 -11.71 -15.78
N ARG A 302 9.31 -12.94 -16.17
CA ARG A 302 9.51 -13.27 -17.60
C ARG A 302 8.22 -13.11 -18.38
N ILE A 303 7.08 -13.49 -17.80
CA ILE A 303 5.77 -13.28 -18.39
C ILE A 303 5.46 -11.78 -18.52
N LEU A 304 5.76 -10.98 -17.50
CA LEU A 304 5.58 -9.53 -17.54
C LEU A 304 6.44 -8.89 -18.65
N GLU A 305 7.71 -9.29 -18.75
CA GLU A 305 8.62 -8.82 -19.79
C GLU A 305 8.10 -9.14 -21.19
N SER A 306 7.68 -10.38 -21.44
CA SER A 306 7.07 -10.79 -22.72
C SER A 306 5.84 -9.95 -23.03
N TYR A 307 4.93 -9.80 -22.06
CA TYR A 307 3.73 -8.98 -22.20
C TYR A 307 4.05 -7.51 -22.55
N VAL A 308 5.02 -6.89 -21.88
CA VAL A 308 5.44 -5.51 -22.15
C VAL A 308 5.95 -5.38 -23.58
N LYS A 309 6.81 -6.31 -24.01
CA LYS A 309 7.37 -6.33 -25.37
C LYS A 309 6.28 -6.57 -26.44
N GLU A 310 5.35 -7.48 -26.20
CA GLU A 310 4.22 -7.77 -27.11
C GLU A 310 3.29 -6.55 -27.29
N LYS A 311 3.17 -5.70 -26.26
CA LYS A 311 2.43 -4.43 -26.34
C LYS A 311 3.20 -3.30 -27.04
N GLY A 312 4.43 -3.54 -27.47
CA GLY A 312 5.29 -2.52 -28.08
C GLY A 312 5.82 -1.51 -27.06
N LEU A 313 5.81 -1.85 -25.76
CA LEU A 313 6.31 -1.02 -24.69
C LEU A 313 7.78 -1.35 -24.38
N ASP A 314 8.45 -0.41 -23.72
CA ASP A 314 9.88 -0.49 -23.40
C ASP A 314 10.11 -1.16 -22.03
N TRP A 315 10.64 -2.37 -22.04
CA TRP A 315 10.99 -3.09 -20.82
C TRP A 315 12.06 -2.37 -19.97
N LYS A 316 13.03 -1.71 -20.62
CA LYS A 316 14.06 -0.92 -19.93
C LYS A 316 13.40 0.19 -19.11
N LYS A 317 12.38 0.83 -19.66
CA LYS A 317 11.60 1.86 -18.95
C LYS A 317 10.89 1.33 -17.72
N VAL A 318 10.26 0.15 -17.81
CA VAL A 318 9.62 -0.49 -16.66
C VAL A 318 10.63 -0.77 -15.55
N LYS A 319 11.82 -1.28 -15.88
CA LYS A 319 12.91 -1.54 -14.92
C LYS A 319 13.44 -0.26 -14.26
N VAL A 320 13.71 0.79 -15.04
CA VAL A 320 14.11 2.11 -14.53
C VAL A 320 13.05 2.67 -13.57
N MET A 321 11.77 2.63 -13.95
CA MET A 321 10.70 3.12 -13.08
C MET A 321 10.53 2.27 -11.81
N THR A 322 10.81 0.97 -11.89
CA THR A 322 10.83 0.08 -10.72
C THR A 322 11.98 0.44 -9.77
N ALA A 323 13.16 0.73 -10.30
CA ALA A 323 14.30 1.23 -9.51
C ALA A 323 13.94 2.54 -8.79
N LEU A 324 13.31 3.48 -9.50
CA LEU A 324 12.80 4.71 -8.89
C LEU A 324 11.75 4.44 -7.81
N ILE A 325 10.87 3.45 -7.98
CA ILE A 325 9.90 3.06 -6.94
C ILE A 325 10.61 2.59 -5.68
N PHE A 326 11.65 1.74 -5.79
CA PHE A 326 12.42 1.28 -4.63
C PHE A 326 13.07 2.44 -3.87
N LEU A 327 13.70 3.38 -4.58
CA LEU A 327 14.25 4.61 -3.99
C LEU A 327 13.16 5.45 -3.30
N ASN A 328 11.99 5.55 -3.93
CA ASN A 328 10.85 6.32 -3.44
C ASN A 328 10.26 5.78 -2.13
N ILE A 329 10.35 4.46 -1.88
CA ILE A 329 9.80 3.84 -0.67
C ILE A 329 10.85 3.62 0.41
N ALA A 330 12.15 3.67 0.09
CA ALA A 330 13.23 3.43 1.05
C ALA A 330 13.11 4.28 2.33
N GLY A 331 12.83 5.58 2.19
CA GLY A 331 12.65 6.49 3.34
C GLY A 331 11.42 6.20 4.22
N LEU A 332 10.46 5.41 3.73
CA LEU A 332 9.21 5.09 4.41
C LEU A 332 9.27 3.82 5.26
N HIS A 333 10.20 2.92 4.98
CA HIS A 333 10.32 1.63 5.66
C HIS A 333 11.33 1.67 6.80
N HIS A 334 11.27 0.71 7.73
CA HIS A 334 12.15 0.59 8.89
C HIS A 334 13.54 0.05 8.54
N TYR A 335 14.50 0.22 9.45
CA TYR A 335 15.82 -0.41 9.38
C TYR A 335 15.75 -1.92 9.69
N PRO A 336 16.51 -2.81 9.02
CA PRO A 336 17.46 -2.53 7.93
C PRO A 336 16.85 -2.58 6.52
N TYR A 337 15.56 -2.89 6.39
CA TYR A 337 14.88 -3.02 5.10
C TYR A 337 14.97 -1.74 4.24
N CYS A 338 14.92 -0.55 4.84
CA CYS A 338 15.09 0.72 4.13
C CYS A 338 16.39 0.79 3.32
N HIS A 339 17.51 0.29 3.87
CA HIS A 339 18.80 0.31 3.19
C HIS A 339 18.83 -0.69 2.03
N LEU A 340 18.27 -1.88 2.22
CA LEU A 340 18.13 -2.84 1.13
C LEU A 340 17.38 -2.21 -0.05
N LEU A 341 16.25 -1.54 0.19
CA LEU A 341 15.47 -0.88 -0.85
C LEU A 341 16.27 0.22 -1.57
N TYR A 342 17.01 1.03 -0.81
CA TYR A 342 17.85 2.08 -1.36
C TYR A 342 18.94 1.52 -2.29
N TYR A 343 19.71 0.54 -1.80
CA TYR A 343 20.81 -0.04 -2.56
C TYR A 343 20.33 -0.91 -3.72
N LEU A 344 19.22 -1.63 -3.58
CA LEU A 344 18.57 -2.34 -4.68
C LEU A 344 18.15 -1.38 -5.79
N GLY A 345 17.44 -0.29 -5.44
CA GLY A 345 17.04 0.73 -6.40
C GLY A 345 18.24 1.38 -7.09
N LYS A 346 19.31 1.70 -6.34
CA LYS A 346 20.55 2.27 -6.89
C LYS A 346 21.26 1.30 -7.84
N SER A 347 21.41 0.02 -7.45
CA SER A 347 22.05 -1.01 -8.30
C SER A 347 21.27 -1.24 -9.59
N MET A 348 19.94 -1.41 -9.49
CA MET A 348 19.08 -1.57 -10.68
C MET A 348 19.19 -0.36 -11.60
N LEU A 349 19.17 0.85 -11.04
CA LEU A 349 19.28 2.06 -11.85
C LEU A 349 20.63 2.14 -12.56
N HIS A 350 21.72 1.78 -11.88
CA HIS A 350 23.04 1.74 -12.50
C HIS A 350 23.10 0.74 -13.66
N GLU A 351 22.57 -0.47 -13.48
CA GLU A 351 22.53 -1.51 -14.51
C GLU A 351 21.74 -1.06 -15.75
N GLU A 352 20.58 -0.43 -15.55
CA GLU A 352 19.78 0.05 -16.67
C GLU A 352 20.35 1.30 -17.35
N LEU A 353 21.20 2.09 -16.69
CA LEU A 353 21.78 3.29 -17.32
C LEU A 353 23.08 3.02 -18.09
N GLN A 354 23.59 1.77 -18.04
CA GLN A 354 24.60 1.27 -18.97
C GLN A 354 23.97 0.93 -20.33
#